data_AF-A0A849S583-F1
#
_entry.id   AF-A0A849S583-F1
#
_cell.length_a   1.000
_cell.length_b   1.000
_cell.length_c   1.000
_cell.angle_alpha   90.00
_cell.angle_beta   90.00
_cell.angle_gamma   90.00
#
_symmetry.space_group_name_H-M   'P 1'
#
loop_
_entity.id
_entity.type
_entity.pdbx_description
1 polymer ?
#
loop_
_entity_poly.entity_id
_entity_poly.type
_entity_poly.pdbx_seq_one_letter_code
_entity_poly.pdbx_strand_id
1 'polypeptide(L)'
;MNNKTFNGIKFVIEVNFYISVIVLLMGSLLSGIDGYSLFEFNEDLYGALDNNLRMIMFYLAMTELVVLTFCYARKAYHLMIPVGFFLILMIGSMEFYGDINSIAIDENFPWFFLYTGASHILFGVFAGIPRNGTNAANGSSA
;
A
#
# COMPACT_ATOMS: atom_id res chain seq x y z
N MET A 1 -8.93 11.59 25.00
CA MET A 1 -9.66 10.54 24.27
C MET A 1 -9.77 9.31 25.17
N ASN A 2 -10.92 8.65 25.24
CA ASN A 2 -11.07 7.44 26.08
C ASN A 2 -10.17 6.31 25.54
N ASN A 3 -9.45 5.59 26.42
CA ASN A 3 -8.57 4.48 26.05
C ASN A 3 -9.31 3.41 25.21
N LYS A 4 -10.60 3.17 25.47
CA LYS A 4 -11.42 2.25 24.67
C LYS A 4 -11.60 2.75 23.22
N THR A 5 -11.89 4.04 23.05
CA THR A 5 -12.04 4.66 21.73
C THR A 5 -10.73 4.64 20.94
N PHE A 6 -9.60 4.92 21.58
CA PHE A 6 -8.29 4.87 20.93
C PHE A 6 -7.90 3.46 20.47
N ASN A 7 -8.18 2.44 21.30
CA ASN A 7 -7.94 1.06 20.93
C ASN A 7 -8.86 0.59 19.79
N GLY A 8 -10.11 1.06 19.76
CA GLY A 8 -11.03 0.80 18.65
C GLY A 8 -10.53 1.41 17.33
N ILE A 9 -10.09 2.67 17.35
CA ILE A 9 -9.52 3.34 16.16
C ILE A 9 -8.30 2.58 15.64
N LYS A 10 -7.37 2.19 16.52
CA LYS A 10 -6.20 1.40 16.12
C LYS A 10 -6.57 0.09 15.44
N PHE A 11 -7.58 -0.61 15.97
CA PHE A 11 -8.05 -1.86 15.38
C PHE A 11 -8.65 -1.64 13.98
N VAL A 12 -9.46 -0.60 13.80
CA VAL A 12 -10.03 -0.28 12.48
C VAL A 12 -8.93 0.06 11.47
N ILE A 13 -7.93 0.85 11.86
CA ILE A 13 -6.79 1.19 11.00
C ILE A 13 -5.99 -0.06 10.62
N GLU A 14 -5.75 -0.96 11.58
CA GLU A 14 -5.04 -2.22 11.33
C GLU A 14 -5.81 -3.14 10.37
N VAL A 15 -7.11 -3.29 10.54
CA VAL A 15 -7.96 -4.06 9.61
C VAL A 15 -7.94 -3.43 8.21
N ASN A 16 -8.10 -2.11 8.11
CA ASN A 16 -8.05 -1.41 6.83
C ASN A 16 -6.69 -1.59 6.13
N PHE A 17 -5.60 -1.58 6.90
CA PHE A 17 -4.27 -1.84 6.36
C PHE A 17 -4.17 -3.24 5.74
N TYR A 18 -4.60 -4.28 6.44
CA TYR A 18 -4.58 -5.64 5.88
C TYR A 18 -5.44 -5.78 4.62
N ILE A 19 -6.61 -5.14 4.59
CA ILE A 19 -7.45 -5.08 3.39
C ILE A 19 -6.69 -4.39 2.25
N SER A 20 -6.06 -3.24 2.53
CA SER A 20 -5.30 -2.49 1.54
C SER A 20 -4.10 -3.27 0.99
N VAL A 21 -3.43 -4.05 1.82
CA VAL A 21 -2.34 -4.96 1.40
C VAL A 21 -2.88 -6.04 0.47
N ILE A 22 -4.01 -6.66 0.81
CA ILE A 22 -4.65 -7.67 -0.07
C ILE A 22 -5.03 -7.03 -1.40
N VAL A 23 -5.64 -5.84 -1.39
CA VAL A 23 -5.98 -5.09 -2.60
C VAL A 23 -4.72 -4.80 -3.41
N LEU A 24 -3.64 -4.35 -2.77
CA LEU A 24 -2.38 -4.04 -3.44
C LEU A 24 -1.78 -5.28 -4.10
N LEU A 25 -1.70 -6.40 -3.38
CA LEU A 25 -1.17 -7.66 -3.89
C LEU A 25 -2.04 -8.23 -5.02
N MET A 26 -3.34 -8.33 -4.80
CA MET A 26 -4.26 -8.90 -5.79
C MET A 26 -4.36 -8.02 -7.03
N GLY A 27 -4.56 -6.71 -6.87
CA GLY A 27 -4.62 -5.78 -8.01
C GLY A 27 -3.32 -5.79 -8.81
N SER A 28 -2.18 -5.88 -8.13
CA SER A 28 -0.87 -5.95 -8.78
C SER A 28 -0.63 -7.27 -9.50
N LEU A 29 -0.90 -8.42 -8.87
CA LEU A 29 -0.69 -9.74 -9.49
C LEU A 29 -1.69 -10.01 -10.62
N LEU A 30 -2.95 -9.60 -10.46
CA LEU A 30 -4.00 -9.81 -11.46
C LEU A 30 -3.87 -8.85 -12.65
N SER A 31 -3.14 -7.74 -12.53
CA SER A 31 -2.89 -6.82 -13.65
C SER A 31 -2.20 -7.49 -14.85
N GLY A 32 -1.46 -8.58 -14.62
CA GLY A 32 -0.80 -9.36 -15.67
C GLY A 32 -1.66 -10.44 -16.31
N ILE A 33 -2.87 -10.70 -15.82
CA ILE A 33 -3.74 -11.79 -16.29
C ILE A 33 -4.93 -11.20 -17.04
N ASP A 34 -5.01 -11.45 -18.34
CA ASP A 34 -6.09 -10.97 -19.17
C ASP A 34 -7.44 -11.54 -18.69
N GLY A 35 -8.45 -10.66 -18.58
CA GLY A 35 -9.79 -10.98 -18.08
C GLY A 35 -9.98 -10.92 -16.55
N TYR A 36 -8.92 -10.73 -15.78
CA TYR A 36 -8.99 -10.56 -14.31
C TYR A 36 -8.34 -9.27 -13.81
N SER A 37 -7.73 -8.49 -14.70
CA SER A 37 -7.15 -7.19 -14.38
C SER A 37 -8.22 -6.21 -13.87
N LEU A 38 -7.87 -5.45 -12.83
CA LEU A 38 -8.66 -4.30 -12.35
C LEU A 38 -8.43 -3.04 -13.20
N PHE A 39 -7.50 -3.10 -14.15
CA PHE A 39 -7.07 -2.01 -15.00
C PHE A 39 -7.26 -2.38 -16.47
N GLU A 40 -7.73 -1.43 -17.27
CA GLU A 40 -7.82 -1.53 -18.71
C GLU A 40 -6.46 -1.14 -19.34
N PHE A 41 -5.84 -2.13 -19.98
CA PHE A 41 -4.62 -1.94 -20.77
C PHE A 41 -5.02 -1.90 -22.25
N ASN A 42 -4.66 -0.82 -22.95
CA ASN A 42 -4.96 -0.64 -24.38
C ASN A 42 -3.79 -1.15 -25.23
N GLU A 43 -3.81 -2.45 -25.54
CA GLU A 43 -2.73 -3.16 -26.24
C GLU A 43 -2.43 -2.60 -27.64
N ASP A 44 -3.42 -2.00 -28.31
CA ASP A 44 -3.31 -1.55 -29.71
C ASP A 44 -2.58 -0.20 -29.89
N LEU A 45 -2.55 0.68 -28.87
CA LEU A 45 -1.86 1.98 -28.95
C LEU A 45 -0.56 2.03 -28.14
N TYR A 46 -0.42 1.22 -27.10
CA TYR A 46 0.58 1.45 -26.05
C TYR A 46 1.37 0.21 -25.63
N GLY A 47 1.45 -0.82 -26.47
CA GLY A 47 2.01 -2.14 -26.12
C GLY A 47 3.36 -2.15 -25.39
N ALA A 48 4.24 -1.15 -25.59
CA ALA A 48 5.47 -1.02 -24.80
C ALA A 48 5.25 -0.45 -23.38
N LEU A 49 4.38 0.55 -23.21
CA LEU A 49 4.08 1.11 -21.89
C LEU A 49 3.23 0.15 -21.07
N ASP A 50 2.19 -0.43 -21.65
CA ASP A 50 1.28 -1.34 -20.93
C ASP A 50 2.04 -2.54 -20.36
N ASN A 51 2.95 -3.10 -21.16
CA ASN A 51 3.81 -4.18 -20.69
C ASN A 51 4.73 -3.73 -19.55
N ASN A 52 5.30 -2.52 -19.64
CA ASN A 52 6.12 -1.96 -18.56
C ASN A 52 5.31 -1.71 -17.29
N LEU A 53 4.07 -1.23 -17.41
CA LEU A 53 3.20 -0.94 -16.28
C LEU A 53 2.77 -2.25 -15.59
N ARG A 54 2.38 -3.27 -16.37
CA ARG A 54 2.11 -4.62 -15.85
C ARG A 54 3.31 -5.20 -15.09
N MET A 55 4.53 -5.04 -15.64
CA MET A 55 5.76 -5.48 -14.97
C MET A 55 6.03 -4.71 -13.67
N ILE A 56 5.82 -3.39 -13.65
CA ILE A 56 5.94 -2.56 -12.45
C ILE A 56 4.96 -3.02 -11.37
N MET A 57 3.71 -3.29 -11.74
CA MET A 57 2.70 -3.81 -10.82
C MET A 57 3.16 -5.15 -10.21
N PHE A 58 3.64 -6.08 -11.03
CA PHE A 58 4.16 -7.35 -10.51
C PHE A 58 5.34 -7.16 -9.54
N TYR A 59 6.29 -6.29 -9.88
CA TYR A 59 7.40 -5.96 -8.98
C TYR A 59 6.90 -5.34 -7.68
N LEU A 60 5.88 -4.50 -7.75
CA LEU A 60 5.28 -3.87 -6.58
C LEU A 60 4.67 -4.91 -5.63
N ALA A 61 3.96 -5.92 -6.15
CA ALA A 61 3.47 -7.03 -5.33
C ALA A 61 4.61 -7.78 -4.62
N MET A 62 5.69 -8.08 -5.35
CA MET A 62 6.85 -8.78 -4.79
C MET A 62 7.58 -7.94 -3.74
N THR A 63 7.76 -6.64 -4.00
CA THR A 63 8.34 -5.70 -3.04
C THR A 63 7.50 -5.62 -1.78
N GLU A 64 6.17 -5.52 -1.91
CA GLU A 64 5.26 -5.45 -0.78
C GLU A 64 5.37 -6.70 0.11
N LEU A 65 5.39 -7.90 -0.47
CA LEU A 65 5.59 -9.14 0.28
C LEU A 65 6.91 -9.15 1.07
N VAL A 66 8.00 -8.71 0.45
CA VAL A 66 9.32 -8.65 1.11
C VAL A 66 9.30 -7.63 2.25
N VAL A 67 8.77 -6.43 2.00
CA VAL A 67 8.70 -5.35 2.99
C VAL A 67 7.81 -5.75 4.16
N LEU A 68 6.63 -6.33 3.92
CA LEU A 68 5.74 -6.84 4.97
C LEU A 68 6.43 -7.90 5.81
N THR A 69 7.07 -8.88 5.17
CA THR A 69 7.79 -9.94 5.88
C THR A 69 8.88 -9.37 6.77
N PHE A 70 9.66 -8.41 6.25
CA PHE A 70 10.69 -7.72 7.01
C PHE A 70 10.11 -6.93 8.19
N CYS A 71 9.06 -6.14 7.94
CA CYS A 71 8.43 -5.31 8.96
C CYS A 71 7.81 -6.14 10.08
N TYR A 72 7.19 -7.27 9.75
CA TYR A 72 6.62 -8.19 10.72
C TYR A 72 7.72 -8.88 11.55
N ALA A 73 8.78 -9.37 10.91
CA ALA A 73 9.89 -10.03 11.59
C ALA A 73 10.67 -9.08 12.53
N ARG A 74 10.84 -7.81 12.13
CA ARG A 74 11.61 -6.81 12.89
C ARG A 74 10.74 -5.87 13.72
N LYS A 75 9.41 -6.01 13.67
CA LYS A 75 8.43 -5.10 14.27
C LYS A 75 8.65 -3.64 13.85
N ALA A 76 9.13 -3.42 12.63
CA ALA A 76 9.55 -2.12 12.10
C ALA A 76 8.44 -1.46 11.26
N TYR A 77 7.21 -1.41 11.77
CA TYR A 77 6.03 -0.98 11.03
C TYR A 77 6.05 0.50 10.59
N HIS A 78 6.90 1.34 11.19
CA HIS A 78 7.11 2.72 10.76
C HIS A 78 7.61 2.82 9.30
N LEU A 79 8.23 1.75 8.77
CA LEU A 79 8.65 1.67 7.37
C LEU A 79 7.48 1.63 6.39
N MET A 80 6.24 1.42 6.85
CA MET A 80 5.05 1.53 6.00
C MET A 80 4.75 2.99 5.60
N ILE A 81 5.27 3.97 6.35
CA ILE A 81 5.13 5.39 6.00
C ILE A 81 5.79 5.72 4.66
N PRO A 82 7.11 5.48 4.47
CA PRO A 82 7.74 5.74 3.18
C PRO A 82 7.16 4.86 2.06
N VAL A 83 6.76 3.61 2.34
CA VAL A 83 6.08 2.75 1.34
C VAL A 83 4.81 3.42 0.84
N GLY A 84 3.92 3.82 1.75
CA GLY A 84 2.68 4.48 1.38
C GLY A 84 2.88 5.82 0.67
N PHE A 85 3.92 6.56 1.05
CA PHE A 85 4.31 7.77 0.34
C PHE A 85 4.74 7.49 -1.11
N PHE A 86 5.57 6.47 -1.35
CA PHE A 86 5.96 6.08 -2.70
C PHE A 86 4.77 5.61 -3.54
N LEU A 87 3.82 4.88 -2.93
CA LEU A 87 2.58 4.49 -3.61
C LEU A 87 1.79 5.71 -4.09
N ILE A 88 1.63 6.74 -3.26
CA ILE A 88 0.95 7.98 -3.68
C ILE A 88 1.74 8.72 -4.76
N LEU A 89 3.08 8.75 -4.68
CA LEU A 89 3.92 9.36 -5.72
C LEU A 89 3.82 8.67 -7.08
N MET A 90 3.46 7.38 -7.12
CA MET A 90 3.23 6.67 -8.39
C MET A 90 2.13 7.34 -9.21
N ILE A 91 1.11 7.92 -8.57
CA ILE A 91 0.00 8.62 -9.25
C ILE A 91 0.56 9.73 -10.14
N GLY A 92 1.27 10.69 -9.54
CA GLY A 92 1.85 11.81 -10.28
C GLY A 92 2.91 11.37 -11.29
N SER A 93 3.67 10.29 -10.99
CA SER A 93 4.66 9.76 -11.92
C SER A 93 4.01 9.19 -13.19
N MET A 94 2.91 8.45 -13.03
CA MET A 94 2.17 7.87 -14.17
C MET A 94 1.41 8.92 -14.95
N GLU A 95 0.72 9.85 -14.29
CA GLU A 95 -0.01 10.93 -14.95
C GLU A 95 0.94 11.82 -15.76
N PHE A 96 2.08 12.19 -15.20
CA PHE A 96 3.10 12.99 -15.88
C PHE A 96 3.70 12.24 -17.07
N TYR A 97 4.03 10.96 -16.90
CA TYR A 97 4.54 10.12 -17.99
C TYR A 97 3.50 9.95 -19.09
N GLY A 98 2.24 9.72 -18.72
CA GLY A 98 1.11 9.61 -19.63
C GLY A 98 0.93 10.89 -20.45
N ASP A 99 0.89 12.05 -19.79
CA ASP A 99 0.70 13.35 -20.45
C ASP A 99 1.81 13.66 -21.47
N ILE A 100 3.08 13.50 -21.09
CA ILE A 100 4.23 13.76 -21.99
C ILE A 100 4.20 12.88 -23.24
N ASN A 101 3.79 11.62 -23.08
CA ASN A 101 3.77 10.66 -24.17
C ASN A 101 2.40 10.56 -24.85
N SER A 102 1.43 11.40 -24.45
CA SER A 102 0.03 11.35 -24.90
C SER A 102 -0.60 9.96 -24.75
N ILE A 103 -0.33 9.32 -23.62
CA ILE A 103 -0.81 7.98 -23.26
C ILE A 103 -1.93 8.09 -22.24
N ALA A 104 -3.08 7.51 -22.56
CA ALA A 104 -4.19 7.41 -21.64
C ALA A 104 -3.86 6.43 -20.51
N ILE A 105 -3.96 6.88 -19.26
CA ILE A 105 -3.80 6.05 -18.07
C ILE A 105 -5.20 5.70 -17.56
N ASP A 106 -5.40 4.44 -17.17
CA ASP A 106 -6.66 3.98 -16.60
C ASP A 106 -7.01 4.74 -15.30
N GLU A 107 -8.26 5.19 -15.19
CA GLU A 107 -8.75 6.04 -14.10
C GLU A 107 -8.74 5.34 -12.73
N ASN A 108 -8.67 4.01 -12.69
CA ASN A 108 -8.60 3.24 -11.45
C ASN A 108 -7.20 3.28 -10.82
N PHE A 109 -6.15 3.55 -11.59
CA PHE A 109 -4.78 3.61 -11.07
C PHE A 109 -4.62 4.66 -9.96
N PRO A 110 -5.02 5.95 -10.15
CA PRO A 110 -4.97 6.95 -9.09
C PRO A 110 -5.67 6.51 -7.80
N TRP A 111 -6.90 5.98 -7.91
CA TRP A 111 -7.68 5.55 -6.75
C TRP A 111 -7.06 4.35 -6.03
N PHE A 112 -6.54 3.39 -6.80
CA PHE A 112 -5.84 2.23 -6.27
C PHE A 112 -4.61 2.64 -5.45
N PHE A 113 -3.75 3.48 -6.01
CA PHE A 113 -2.53 3.94 -5.34
C PHE A 113 -2.81 4.89 -4.17
N LEU A 114 -3.86 5.72 -4.28
CA LEU A 114 -4.26 6.61 -3.19
C LEU A 114 -4.78 5.82 -1.99
N TYR A 115 -5.69 4.87 -2.23
CA TYR A 115 -6.25 4.03 -1.17
C TYR A 115 -5.18 3.20 -0.48
N THR A 116 -4.37 2.49 -1.26
CA THR A 116 -3.31 1.63 -0.73
C THR A 116 -2.25 2.48 -0.02
N GLY A 117 -1.76 3.55 -0.64
CA GLY A 117 -0.74 4.42 -0.06
C GLY A 117 -1.19 5.12 1.24
N ALA A 118 -2.39 5.69 1.26
CA ALA A 118 -2.93 6.31 2.47
C ALA A 118 -3.09 5.30 3.62
N SER A 119 -3.54 4.08 3.31
CA SER A 119 -3.68 3.00 4.29
C SER A 119 -2.35 2.59 4.92
N HIS A 120 -1.27 2.54 4.11
CA HIS A 120 0.09 2.25 4.59
C HIS A 120 0.64 3.35 5.50
N ILE A 121 0.44 4.62 5.13
CA ILE A 121 0.85 5.76 5.95
C ILE A 121 0.11 5.76 7.30
N LEU A 122 -1.22 5.62 7.27
CA LEU A 122 -2.04 5.60 8.47
C LEU A 122 -1.62 4.47 9.41
N PHE A 123 -1.40 3.26 8.88
CA PHE A 123 -0.92 2.15 9.70
C PHE A 123 0.46 2.41 10.29
N GLY A 124 1.42 2.86 9.48
CA GLY A 124 2.78 3.11 9.94
C GLY A 124 2.85 4.16 11.06
N VAL A 125 2.04 5.22 10.97
CA VAL A 125 1.93 6.26 12.01
C VAL A 125 1.36 5.69 13.31
N PHE A 126 0.31 4.88 13.23
CA PHE A 126 -0.39 4.38 14.43
C PHE A 126 0.27 3.15 15.06
N ALA A 127 0.98 2.33 14.28
CA ALA A 127 1.70 1.15 14.74
C ALA A 127 2.91 1.50 15.63
N GLY A 128 3.50 2.68 15.45
CA GLY A 128 4.59 3.19 16.30
C GLY A 128 4.15 3.67 17.68
N ILE A 129 2.84 3.82 17.92
CA ILE A 129 2.33 4.32 19.20
C ILE A 129 2.07 3.13 20.13
N PRO A 130 2.74 3.04 21.30
CA PRO A 130 2.46 1.96 22.25
C PRO A 130 0.99 1.97 22.71
N ARG A 131 0.42 0.79 22.99
CA ARG A 131 -0.87 0.68 23.66
C ARG A 131 -0.66 1.10 25.12
N ASN A 132 -1.26 2.21 25.54
CA ASN A 132 -1.33 2.58 26.96
C ASN A 132 -2.18 1.53 27.69
N GLY A 133 -1.50 0.54 28.30
CA GLY A 133 -2.15 -0.53 29.05
C GLY A 133 -1.25 -1.66 29.57
N THR A 134 0.00 -1.82 29.13
CA THR A 134 0.83 -2.98 29.52
C THR A 134 2.20 -2.67 30.12
N ASN A 135 2.58 -1.40 30.33
CA ASN A 135 3.88 -1.05 30.93
C ASN A 135 3.79 -0.49 32.36
N ALA A 136 2.63 -0.52 33.01
CA ALA A 136 2.49 -0.11 34.41
C ALA A 136 2.63 -1.28 35.42
N ALA A 137 2.89 -2.51 34.96
CA ALA A 137 2.89 -3.71 35.81
C ALA A 137 4.20 -4.51 35.81
N ASN A 138 5.30 -4.00 35.25
CA ASN A 138 6.59 -4.71 35.35
C ASN A 138 7.78 -3.78 35.61
N GLY A 139 7.56 -2.78 36.46
CA GLY A 139 8.63 -2.16 37.22
C GLY A 139 8.82 -2.93 38.54
N SER A 140 10.05 -3.40 38.75
CA SER A 140 10.57 -4.08 39.95
C SER A 140 10.34 -5.59 40.03
N SER A 141 11.35 -6.37 39.62
CA SER A 141 12.06 -7.25 40.56
C SER A 141 13.30 -7.86 39.87
N ALA A 142 14.45 -7.53 40.47
CA ALA A 142 15.78 -8.17 40.40
C ALA A 142 16.38 -8.50 39.02
#